data_AF-A0A7Y2XF82-F1
#
_entry.id   AF-A0A7Y2XF82-F1
#
_cell.length_a   1.000
_cell.length_b   1.000
_cell.length_c   1.000
_cell.angle_alpha   90.00
_cell.angle_beta   90.00
_cell.angle_gamma   90.00
#
_symmetry.space_group_name_H-M   'P 1'
#
loop_
_entity.id
_entity.type
_entity.pdbx_description
1 polymer ?
#
loop_
_entity_poly.entity_id
_entity_poly.type
_entity_poly.pdbx_seq_one_letter_code
_entity_poly.pdbx_strand_id
1 'polypeptide(L)'
;MSISVLKNILSILLVSLLFVQCAKENRYLIEKGKVGFLSKETTVLELNTIFESDSIVSNLPSNNSSNGEKLFSVGDDEYEIFSVKGEKLLEISPVVHNDSLSKIKSIQIFDRNYKTDKGISLQSTFKDINENYLVNKVETTLTSATLFIDELNATISIDKKDLGISSFSRDEVSIDQIPDIAKIKYFTIWFN
;
A
#
# COMPACT_ATOMS: atom_id res chain seq x y z
N MET A 1 27.96 -49.52 -0.55
CA MET A 1 26.68 -48.87 -0.90
C MET A 1 26.46 -49.06 -2.40
N SER A 2 25.39 -49.75 -2.81
CA SER A 2 25.16 -50.12 -4.22
C SER A 2 25.01 -48.88 -5.11
N ILE A 3 25.50 -48.94 -6.35
CA ILE A 3 25.38 -47.89 -7.38
C ILE A 3 23.91 -47.44 -7.55
N SER A 4 22.96 -48.35 -7.35
CA SER A 4 21.52 -48.06 -7.38
C SER A 4 21.06 -47.11 -6.26
N VAL A 5 21.68 -47.18 -5.08
CA VAL A 5 21.32 -46.35 -3.92
C VAL A 5 21.88 -44.93 -4.11
N LEU A 6 23.09 -44.81 -4.68
CA LEU A 6 23.69 -43.52 -5.02
C LEU A 6 22.86 -42.75 -6.06
N LYS A 7 22.33 -43.47 -7.07
CA LYS A 7 21.48 -42.91 -8.13
C LYS A 7 20.13 -42.40 -7.62
N ASN A 8 19.52 -43.12 -6.66
CA ASN A 8 18.27 -42.68 -6.04
C ASN A 8 18.46 -41.44 -5.13
N ILE A 9 19.57 -41.36 -4.39
CA ILE A 9 19.89 -40.17 -3.57
C ILE A 9 20.16 -38.95 -4.46
N LEU A 10 20.88 -39.13 -5.58
CA LEU A 10 21.13 -38.06 -6.54
C LEU A 10 19.83 -37.55 -7.18
N SER A 11 18.88 -38.46 -7.44
CA SER A 11 17.57 -38.11 -8.01
C SER A 11 16.68 -37.36 -7.01
N ILE A 12 16.74 -37.70 -5.71
CA ILE A 12 15.99 -37.00 -4.64
C ILE A 12 16.56 -35.59 -4.41
N LEU A 13 17.89 -35.44 -4.44
CA LEU A 13 18.56 -34.14 -4.31
C LEU A 13 18.23 -33.21 -5.49
N LEU A 14 18.15 -33.76 -6.71
CA LEU A 14 17.78 -33.01 -7.92
C LEU A 14 16.32 -32.52 -7.86
N VAL A 15 15.40 -33.33 -7.32
CA VAL A 15 13.99 -32.97 -7.14
C VAL A 15 13.81 -31.92 -6.04
N SER A 16 14.60 -31.95 -4.96
CA SER A 16 14.52 -30.92 -3.91
C SER A 16 15.00 -29.55 -4.37
N LEU A 17 15.93 -29.48 -5.34
CA LEU A 17 16.37 -28.21 -5.95
C LEU A 17 15.28 -27.56 -6.82
N LEU A 18 14.30 -28.32 -7.32
CA LEU A 18 13.20 -27.76 -8.13
C LEU A 18 12.20 -26.92 -7.31
N PHE A 19 12.22 -27.05 -5.98
CA PHE A 19 11.38 -26.25 -5.06
C PHE A 19 12.09 -25.03 -4.48
N VAL A 20 13.35 -24.77 -4.85
CA VAL A 20 13.99 -23.47 -4.58
C VAL A 20 13.49 -22.47 -5.62
N GLN A 21 12.18 -22.22 -5.60
CA GLN A 21 11.65 -21.04 -6.26
C GLN A 21 12.14 -19.88 -5.42
N CYS A 22 13.22 -19.24 -5.87
CA CYS A 22 13.67 -17.96 -5.33
C CYS A 22 12.43 -17.07 -5.37
N ALA A 23 11.83 -16.82 -4.19
CA ALA A 23 10.71 -15.92 -4.08
C ALA A 23 11.27 -14.56 -4.50
N LYS A 24 11.13 -14.24 -5.79
CA LYS A 24 11.43 -12.92 -6.32
C LYS A 24 10.46 -12.01 -5.61
N GLU A 25 10.94 -11.43 -4.52
CA GLU A 25 10.20 -10.50 -3.71
C GLU A 25 9.73 -9.40 -4.65
N ASN A 26 8.42 -9.38 -4.91
CA ASN A 26 7.86 -8.61 -5.99
C ASN A 26 7.70 -7.18 -5.49
N ARG A 27 8.54 -6.27 -6.00
CA ARG A 27 8.52 -4.82 -5.71
C ARG A 27 7.12 -4.21 -5.75
N TYR A 28 6.20 -4.78 -6.53
CA TYR A 28 4.87 -4.25 -6.78
C TYR A 28 3.72 -5.10 -6.20
N LEU A 29 4.02 -6.09 -5.35
CA LEU A 29 2.98 -6.91 -4.73
C LEU A 29 2.42 -6.23 -3.47
N ILE A 30 1.10 -6.25 -3.32
CA ILE A 30 0.38 -5.78 -2.14
C ILE A 30 -0.19 -7.00 -1.40
N GLU A 31 0.13 -7.12 -0.12
CA GLU A 31 -0.41 -8.15 0.79
C GLU A 31 -0.71 -7.52 2.16
N LYS A 32 -1.42 -8.25 3.02
CA LYS A 32 -1.65 -7.79 4.40
C LYS A 32 -0.31 -7.60 5.11
N GLY A 33 -0.02 -6.37 5.55
CA GLY A 33 1.21 -6.03 6.26
C GLY A 33 2.47 -5.96 5.37
N LYS A 34 2.32 -5.96 4.03
CA LYS A 34 3.43 -5.85 3.09
C LYS A 34 3.04 -5.07 1.81
N VAL A 35 3.89 -4.14 1.39
CA VAL A 35 3.76 -3.42 0.13
C VAL A 35 5.13 -3.39 -0.56
N GLY A 36 5.30 -4.21 -1.58
CA GLY A 36 6.58 -4.40 -2.24
C GLY A 36 7.64 -4.92 -1.26
N PHE A 37 8.69 -4.13 -1.06
CA PHE A 37 9.77 -4.41 -0.11
C PHE A 37 9.49 -3.90 1.32
N LEU A 38 8.41 -3.14 1.52
CA LEU A 38 8.04 -2.59 2.82
C LEU A 38 7.20 -3.61 3.58
N SER A 39 7.51 -3.79 4.87
CA SER A 39 6.75 -4.63 5.80
C SER A 39 6.48 -3.88 7.11
N LYS A 40 5.65 -4.45 7.98
CA LYS A 40 5.41 -3.92 9.33
C LYS A 40 6.68 -3.73 10.17
N GLU A 41 7.76 -4.46 9.86
CA GLU A 41 9.04 -4.34 10.57
C GLU A 41 9.96 -3.29 9.96
N THR A 42 9.62 -2.74 8.79
CA THR A 42 10.44 -1.70 8.15
C THR A 42 10.38 -0.40 8.96
N THR A 43 11.54 0.19 9.19
CA THR A 43 11.73 1.49 9.82
C THR A 43 11.84 2.62 8.80
N VAL A 44 11.57 3.85 9.23
CA VAL A 44 11.79 5.05 8.42
C VAL A 44 13.24 5.14 7.91
N LEU A 45 14.22 4.80 8.74
CA LEU A 45 15.65 4.84 8.38
C LEU A 45 15.97 3.93 7.18
N GLU A 46 15.33 2.76 7.11
CA GLU A 46 15.54 1.77 6.05
C GLU A 46 14.99 2.22 4.69
N LEU A 47 14.10 3.22 4.65
CA LEU A 47 13.56 3.76 3.40
C LEU A 47 14.67 4.23 2.45
N ASN A 48 15.73 4.86 2.97
CA ASN A 48 16.87 5.31 2.15
C ASN A 48 17.61 4.17 1.45
N THR A 49 17.60 2.97 2.06
CA THR A 49 18.23 1.78 1.46
C THR A 49 17.27 1.10 0.49
N ILE A 50 15.99 0.96 0.86
CA ILE A 50 14.98 0.31 0.03
C ILE A 50 14.74 1.07 -1.28
N PHE A 51 14.77 2.41 -1.20
CA PHE A 51 14.52 3.33 -2.31
C PHE A 51 15.79 4.08 -2.73
N GLU A 52 16.96 3.43 -2.64
CA GLU A 52 18.27 4.06 -2.95
C GLU A 52 18.37 4.64 -4.37
N SER A 53 17.58 4.10 -5.31
CA SER A 53 17.52 4.53 -6.71
C SER A 53 16.41 5.55 -6.97
N ASP A 54 15.55 5.82 -5.99
CA ASP A 54 14.39 6.70 -6.09
C ASP A 54 14.63 7.96 -5.25
N SER A 55 13.78 8.96 -5.41
CA SER A 55 13.85 10.20 -4.63
C SER A 55 12.86 10.15 -3.47
N ILE A 56 13.31 10.56 -2.28
CA ILE A 56 12.47 10.62 -1.06
C ILE A 56 12.32 12.08 -0.65
N VAL A 57 11.08 12.54 -0.48
CA VAL A 57 10.74 13.85 0.07
C VAL A 57 10.10 13.65 1.45
N SER A 58 10.74 14.22 2.47
CA SER A 58 10.24 14.17 3.85
C SER A 58 9.45 15.43 4.18
N ASN A 59 8.16 15.28 4.41
CA ASN A 59 7.27 16.32 4.91
C ASN A 59 7.18 16.15 6.43
N LEU A 60 8.10 16.81 7.14
CA LEU A 60 8.13 16.81 8.59
C LEU A 60 7.48 18.11 9.08
N PRO A 61 6.26 18.08 9.63
CA PRO A 61 5.68 19.24 10.28
C PRO A 61 6.63 19.68 11.42
N SER A 62 7.25 20.86 11.26
CA SER A 62 8.23 21.35 12.23
C SER A 62 7.55 21.93 13.46
N ASN A 63 7.98 21.47 14.63
CA ASN A 63 7.62 22.06 15.93
C ASN A 63 8.43 23.34 16.23
N ASN A 64 9.45 23.66 15.41
CA ASN A 64 10.45 24.68 15.67
C ASN A 64 10.58 25.65 14.50
N SER A 65 9.75 26.70 14.51
CA SER A 65 10.06 27.94 13.79
C SER A 65 10.93 28.81 14.70
N SER A 66 12.25 28.78 14.52
CA SER A 66 13.14 29.83 15.03
C SER A 66 13.12 31.09 14.15
N ASN A 67 12.52 31.03 12.95
CA ASN A 67 12.35 32.15 12.04
C ASN A 67 10.93 32.15 11.43
N GLY A 68 9.92 32.51 12.24
CA GLY A 68 8.67 33.20 11.86
C GLY A 68 7.76 32.72 10.71
N GLU A 69 8.12 31.74 9.87
CA GLU A 69 7.46 31.56 8.55
C GLU A 69 6.86 30.17 8.28
N LYS A 70 6.90 29.22 9.23
CA LYS A 70 6.05 28.02 9.16
C LYS A 70 5.36 27.80 10.49
N LEU A 71 4.22 28.47 10.66
CA LEU A 71 3.41 28.46 11.89
C LEU A 71 2.27 27.44 11.87
N PHE A 72 2.02 26.74 10.76
CA PHE A 72 0.93 25.75 10.68
C PHE A 72 1.25 24.63 9.68
N SER A 73 2.01 23.63 10.12
CA SER A 73 1.88 22.29 9.56
C SER A 73 1.35 21.42 10.68
N VAL A 74 0.03 21.39 10.83
CA VAL A 74 -0.66 20.41 11.68
C VAL A 74 -0.85 19.20 10.78
N GLY A 75 0.03 18.21 10.91
CA GLY A 75 0.02 17.02 10.07
C GLY A 75 0.84 15.92 10.68
N ASP A 76 0.68 14.71 10.15
CA ASP A 76 1.57 13.60 10.48
C ASP A 76 2.87 13.73 9.69
N ASP A 77 3.91 12.99 10.09
CA ASP A 77 5.11 12.88 9.27
C ASP A 77 4.76 12.09 8.01
N GLU A 78 5.20 12.56 6.86
CA GLU A 78 4.95 11.89 5.58
C GLU A 78 6.25 11.79 4.78
N TYR A 79 6.51 10.61 4.23
CA TYR A 79 7.62 10.35 3.32
C TYR A 79 7.06 9.99 1.95
N GLU A 80 7.24 10.88 0.99
CA GLU A 80 6.82 10.68 -0.39
C GLU A 80 7.96 10.07 -1.20
N ILE A 81 7.67 8.98 -1.90
CA ILE A 81 8.63 8.29 -2.77
C ILE A 81 8.32 8.64 -4.22
N PHE A 82 9.32 9.08 -4.96
CA PHE A 82 9.23 9.44 -6.38
C PHE A 82 10.22 8.62 -7.21
N SER A 83 9.77 8.15 -8.37
CA SER A 83 10.69 7.52 -9.32
C SER A 83 11.73 8.51 -9.84
N VAL A 84 12.79 7.99 -10.45
CA VAL A 84 13.79 8.79 -11.20
C VAL A 84 13.18 9.70 -12.28
N LYS A 85 11.95 9.42 -12.73
CA LYS A 85 11.22 10.23 -13.71
C LYS A 85 10.35 11.32 -13.08
N GLY A 86 10.31 11.41 -11.75
CA GLY A 86 9.49 12.35 -11.00
C GLY A 86 8.05 11.93 -10.77
N GLU A 87 7.69 10.67 -11.04
CA GLU A 87 6.34 10.15 -10.77
C GLU A 87 6.21 9.72 -9.30
N LYS A 88 5.16 10.18 -8.60
CA LYS A 88 4.89 9.77 -7.21
C LYS A 88 4.49 8.29 -7.16
N LEU A 89 5.20 7.52 -6.36
CA LEU A 89 5.03 6.07 -6.22
C LEU A 89 4.21 5.70 -4.99
N LEU A 90 4.65 6.19 -3.83
CA LEU A 90 4.10 5.88 -2.51
C LEU A 90 4.14 7.11 -1.62
N GLU A 91 3.24 7.14 -0.63
CA GLU A 91 3.31 8.03 0.52
C GLU A 91 3.26 7.18 1.78
N ILE A 92 4.24 7.36 2.66
CA ILE A 92 4.49 6.50 3.81
C ILE A 92 4.38 7.35 5.07
N SER A 93 3.52 6.92 5.99
CA SER A 93 3.37 7.56 7.30
C SER A 93 3.95 6.66 8.40
N PRO A 94 4.79 7.16 9.31
CA PRO A 94 5.29 6.40 10.44
C PRO A 94 4.25 6.35 11.57
N VAL A 95 4.51 5.47 12.55
CA VAL A 95 3.72 5.40 13.79
C VAL A 95 4.06 6.55 14.74
N VAL A 96 5.33 6.93 14.82
CA VAL A 96 5.88 7.94 15.73
C VAL A 96 6.53 9.05 14.92
N HIS A 97 6.13 10.28 15.20
CA HIS A 97 6.66 11.48 14.54
C HIS A 97 8.12 11.73 14.92
N ASN A 98 8.88 12.20 13.94
CA ASN A 98 10.26 12.65 14.03
C ASN A 98 11.19 11.58 14.65
N ASP A 99 10.89 10.30 14.42
CA ASP A 99 11.67 9.15 14.87
C ASP A 99 12.03 8.26 13.68
N SER A 100 13.32 8.21 13.34
CA SER A 100 13.82 7.41 12.22
C SER A 100 13.77 5.90 12.47
N LEU A 101 13.67 5.46 13.73
CA LEU A 101 13.47 4.05 14.08
C LEU A 101 11.98 3.68 14.12
N SER A 102 11.09 4.64 13.91
CA SER A 102 9.66 4.39 13.87
C SER A 102 9.31 3.40 12.76
N LYS A 103 8.39 2.50 13.07
CA LYS A 103 7.80 1.58 12.09
C LYS A 103 6.79 2.31 11.23
N ILE A 104 6.52 1.73 10.06
CA ILE A 104 5.52 2.24 9.13
C ILE A 104 4.11 1.97 9.69
N LYS A 105 3.28 3.01 9.75
CA LYS A 105 1.85 2.94 10.11
C LYS A 105 1.00 2.59 8.89
N SER A 106 1.23 3.29 7.79
CA SER A 106 0.43 3.17 6.59
C SER A 106 1.21 3.53 5.34
N ILE A 107 0.77 2.96 4.22
CA ILE A 107 1.32 3.22 2.90
C ILE A 107 0.15 3.48 1.96
N GLN A 108 0.10 4.69 1.41
CA GLN A 108 -0.81 5.04 0.32
C GLN A 108 -0.10 4.86 -1.02
N ILE A 109 -0.79 4.20 -1.95
CA ILE A 109 -0.24 3.78 -3.24
C ILE A 109 -0.64 4.79 -4.32
N PHE A 110 0.32 5.20 -5.15
CA PHE A 110 0.12 6.09 -6.31
C PHE A 110 0.58 5.44 -7.63
N ASP A 111 1.55 4.53 -7.59
CA ASP A 111 1.99 3.78 -8.77
C ASP A 111 1.00 2.67 -9.13
N ARG A 112 0.57 2.68 -10.39
CA ARG A 112 -0.40 1.73 -10.98
C ARG A 112 0.13 0.32 -11.18
N ASN A 113 1.44 0.12 -11.05
CA ASN A 113 2.07 -1.20 -11.13
C ASN A 113 1.78 -2.05 -9.89
N TYR A 114 1.50 -1.42 -8.75
CA TYR A 114 1.17 -2.13 -7.52
C TYR A 114 -0.16 -2.85 -7.64
N LYS A 115 -0.16 -4.14 -7.28
CA LYS A 115 -1.36 -4.98 -7.31
C LYS A 115 -1.34 -6.04 -6.22
N THR A 116 -2.51 -6.45 -5.78
CA THR A 116 -2.66 -7.61 -4.89
C THR A 116 -2.40 -8.92 -5.63
N ASP A 117 -2.29 -10.01 -4.89
CA ASP A 117 -2.26 -11.38 -5.42
C ASP A 117 -3.52 -11.71 -6.25
N LYS A 118 -4.68 -11.14 -5.89
CA LYS A 118 -5.93 -11.20 -6.65
C LYS A 118 -6.03 -10.18 -7.79
N GLY A 119 -4.99 -9.38 -8.02
CA GLY A 119 -4.90 -8.45 -9.15
C GLY A 119 -5.57 -7.08 -8.94
N ILE A 120 -6.01 -6.75 -7.73
CA ILE A 120 -6.61 -5.44 -7.43
C ILE A 120 -5.52 -4.37 -7.37
N SER A 121 -5.73 -3.28 -8.09
CA SER A 121 -4.79 -2.15 -8.22
C SER A 121 -5.55 -0.83 -8.32
N LEU A 122 -4.85 0.32 -8.39
CA LEU A 122 -5.48 1.63 -8.66
C LEU A 122 -6.26 1.69 -9.98
N GLN A 123 -6.09 0.72 -10.88
CA GLN A 123 -6.78 0.65 -12.16
C GLN A 123 -8.11 -0.11 -12.08
N SER A 124 -8.38 -0.78 -10.96
CA SER A 124 -9.57 -1.58 -10.72
C SER A 124 -10.82 -0.70 -10.51
N THR A 125 -11.99 -1.27 -10.79
CA THR A 125 -13.28 -0.67 -10.44
C THR A 125 -13.84 -1.25 -9.14
N PHE A 126 -14.93 -0.68 -8.63
CA PHE A 126 -15.64 -1.23 -7.48
C PHE A 126 -16.08 -2.68 -7.69
N LYS A 127 -16.55 -3.02 -8.90
CA LYS A 127 -16.91 -4.40 -9.25
C LYS A 127 -15.75 -5.37 -9.04
N ASP A 128 -14.55 -5.03 -9.55
CA ASP A 128 -13.37 -5.88 -9.38
C ASP A 128 -13.06 -6.11 -7.89
N ILE A 129 -13.15 -5.06 -7.06
CA ILE A 129 -12.93 -5.15 -5.62
C ILE A 129 -13.95 -6.08 -4.99
N ASN A 130 -15.25 -5.83 -5.24
CA ASN A 130 -16.36 -6.55 -4.61
C ASN A 130 -16.43 -8.04 -5.00
N GLU A 131 -15.91 -8.39 -6.18
CA GLU A 131 -15.79 -9.79 -6.64
C GLU A 131 -14.59 -10.52 -6.03
N ASN A 132 -13.56 -9.80 -5.55
CA ASN A 132 -12.31 -10.40 -5.06
C ASN A 132 -12.09 -10.27 -3.55
N TYR A 133 -12.73 -9.29 -2.90
CA TYR A 133 -12.62 -9.02 -1.47
C TYR A 133 -13.97 -8.65 -0.86
N LEU A 134 -14.17 -9.08 0.39
CA LEU A 134 -15.30 -8.61 1.19
C LEU A 134 -15.08 -7.15 1.60
N VAL A 135 -16.04 -6.29 1.30
CA VAL A 135 -16.10 -4.93 1.85
C VAL A 135 -16.78 -5.00 3.22
N ASN A 136 -15.99 -4.85 4.28
CA ASN A 136 -16.44 -5.00 5.66
C ASN A 136 -17.28 -3.80 6.14
N LYS A 137 -16.94 -2.61 5.66
CA LYS A 137 -17.57 -1.35 6.05
C LYS A 137 -17.43 -0.30 4.95
N VAL A 138 -18.42 0.58 4.86
CA VAL A 138 -18.34 1.82 4.09
C VAL A 138 -18.47 2.98 5.07
N GLU A 139 -17.54 3.92 5.01
CA GLU A 139 -17.65 5.22 5.70
C GLU A 139 -17.65 6.35 4.67
N THR A 140 -18.40 7.40 4.94
CA THR A 140 -18.48 8.54 4.02
C THR A 140 -17.87 9.79 4.61
N THR A 141 -17.11 10.50 3.79
CA THR A 141 -16.67 11.86 4.05
C THR A 141 -17.51 12.84 3.22
N LEU A 142 -17.16 14.13 3.29
CA LEU A 142 -17.79 15.15 2.45
C LEU A 142 -17.59 14.88 0.94
N THR A 143 -16.49 14.23 0.56
CA THR A 143 -16.05 14.11 -0.85
C THR A 143 -15.88 12.66 -1.32
N SER A 144 -15.85 11.69 -0.43
CA SER A 144 -15.60 10.29 -0.77
C SER A 144 -16.45 9.31 0.02
N ALA A 145 -16.57 8.09 -0.51
CA ALA A 145 -16.89 6.89 0.26
C ALA A 145 -15.60 6.05 0.41
N THR A 146 -15.32 5.58 1.61
CA THR A 146 -14.14 4.76 1.94
C THR A 146 -14.60 3.37 2.32
N LEU A 147 -14.09 2.38 1.59
CA LEU A 147 -14.33 0.95 1.77
C LEU A 147 -13.23 0.39 2.66
N PHE A 148 -13.61 -0.40 3.66
CA PHE A 148 -12.69 -1.13 4.53
C PHE A 148 -12.61 -2.59 4.11
N ILE A 149 -11.39 -3.09 3.93
CA ILE A 149 -11.08 -4.46 3.52
C ILE A 149 -10.21 -5.11 4.59
N ASP A 150 -10.82 -5.85 5.53
CA ASP A 150 -10.14 -6.42 6.70
C ASP A 150 -9.12 -7.50 6.32
N GLU A 151 -9.38 -8.21 5.21
CA GLU A 151 -8.49 -9.25 4.67
C GLU A 151 -7.10 -8.68 4.35
N LEU A 152 -7.04 -7.46 3.79
CA LEU A 152 -5.80 -6.77 3.46
C LEU A 152 -5.33 -5.79 4.54
N ASN A 153 -6.17 -5.52 5.55
CA ASN A 153 -6.05 -4.35 6.42
C ASN A 153 -5.90 -3.06 5.60
N ALA A 154 -6.84 -2.84 4.68
CA ALA A 154 -6.76 -1.79 3.70
C ALA A 154 -7.99 -0.90 3.68
N THR A 155 -7.80 0.33 3.21
CA THR A 155 -8.89 1.24 2.86
C THR A 155 -8.79 1.65 1.40
N ILE A 156 -9.93 1.64 0.72
CA ILE A 156 -10.05 2.10 -0.67
C ILE A 156 -11.08 3.22 -0.73
N SER A 157 -10.70 4.39 -1.22
CA SER A 157 -11.62 5.53 -1.35
C SER A 157 -12.11 5.69 -2.79
N ILE A 158 -13.39 6.03 -2.94
CA ILE A 158 -14.05 6.37 -4.21
C ILE A 158 -14.61 7.79 -4.08
N ASP A 159 -14.42 8.61 -5.11
CA ASP A 159 -14.94 9.99 -5.14
C ASP A 159 -16.47 10.02 -5.27
N LYS A 160 -17.17 10.89 -4.53
CA LYS A 160 -18.64 10.99 -4.58
C LYS A 160 -19.19 11.34 -5.97
N LYS A 161 -18.43 12.12 -6.75
CA LYS A 161 -18.76 12.40 -8.16
C LYS A 161 -18.85 11.11 -9.01
N ASP A 162 -18.04 10.09 -8.69
CA ASP A 162 -18.01 8.82 -9.42
C ASP A 162 -19.14 7.88 -8.96
N LEU A 163 -19.84 8.24 -7.88
CA LEU A 163 -21.06 7.61 -7.40
C LEU A 163 -22.33 8.27 -7.97
N GLY A 164 -22.20 9.32 -8.78
CA GLY A 164 -23.34 10.12 -9.25
C GLY A 164 -23.93 11.05 -8.19
N ILE A 165 -23.20 11.28 -7.09
CA ILE A 165 -23.58 12.19 -6.00
C ILE A 165 -22.85 13.52 -6.22
N SER A 166 -23.41 14.62 -5.70
CA SER A 166 -22.70 15.91 -5.63
C SER A 166 -21.31 15.72 -5.03
N SER A 167 -20.29 16.35 -5.64
CA SER A 167 -18.89 16.29 -5.20
C SER A 167 -18.70 16.65 -3.73
N PHE A 168 -19.59 17.49 -3.19
CA PHE A 168 -19.67 17.79 -1.77
C PHE A 168 -21.07 17.43 -1.30
N SER A 169 -21.16 16.38 -0.47
CA SER A 169 -22.42 15.95 0.13
C SER A 169 -22.18 15.36 1.51
N ARG A 170 -23.14 15.53 2.42
CA ARG A 170 -23.17 14.85 3.72
C ARG A 170 -23.92 13.52 3.69
N ASP A 171 -24.50 13.17 2.54
CA ASP A 171 -25.24 11.94 2.38
C ASP A 171 -24.34 10.75 2.65
N GLU A 172 -24.85 9.81 3.44
CA GLU A 172 -24.23 8.51 3.63
C GLU A 172 -24.41 7.67 2.35
N VAL A 173 -23.45 6.79 2.11
CA VAL A 173 -23.41 5.89 0.95
C VAL A 173 -23.35 4.48 1.50
N SER A 174 -24.36 3.68 1.17
CA SER A 174 -24.32 2.24 1.42
C SER A 174 -23.59 1.53 0.27
N ILE A 175 -23.09 0.32 0.55
CA ILE A 175 -22.37 -0.49 -0.44
C ILE A 175 -23.19 -0.73 -1.71
N ASP A 176 -24.50 -0.97 -1.58
CA ASP A 176 -25.41 -1.26 -2.70
C ASP A 176 -25.65 -0.04 -3.61
N GLN A 177 -25.30 1.16 -3.17
CA GLN A 177 -25.41 2.40 -3.94
C GLN A 177 -24.16 2.68 -4.79
N ILE A 178 -23.08 1.93 -4.61
CA ILE A 178 -21.82 2.15 -5.32
C ILE A 178 -21.90 1.50 -6.70
N PRO A 179 -21.79 2.27 -7.80
CA PRO A 179 -21.81 1.71 -9.14
C PRO A 179 -20.61 0.79 -9.39
N ASP A 180 -20.83 -0.34 -10.05
CA ASP A 180 -19.79 -1.29 -10.46
C ASP A 180 -18.58 -0.66 -11.18
N ILE A 181 -18.85 0.39 -11.97
CA ILE A 181 -17.85 1.10 -12.78
C ILE A 181 -17.08 2.18 -12.00
N ALA A 182 -17.45 2.45 -10.74
CA ALA A 182 -16.83 3.48 -9.94
C ALA A 182 -15.33 3.19 -9.75
N LYS A 183 -14.50 4.21 -9.92
CA LYS A 183 -13.03 4.07 -9.92
C LYS A 183 -12.45 4.32 -8.55
N ILE A 184 -11.33 3.66 -8.30
CA ILE A 184 -10.53 3.89 -7.10
C ILE A 184 -9.87 5.27 -7.19
N LYS A 185 -10.00 6.05 -6.11
CA LYS A 185 -9.27 7.30 -5.90
C LYS A 185 -7.98 7.06 -5.12
N TYR A 186 -8.09 6.39 -3.97
CA TYR A 186 -6.97 6.12 -3.07
C TYR A 186 -7.00 4.65 -2.62
N PHE A 187 -5.81 4.07 -2.48
CA PHE A 187 -5.64 2.72 -1.95
C PHE A 187 -4.52 2.76 -0.90
N THR A 188 -4.88 2.51 0.35
CA THR A 188 -3.99 2.58 1.50
C THR A 188 -3.96 1.25 2.24
N ILE A 189 -2.76 0.77 2.55
CA ILE A 189 -2.52 -0.40 3.40
C ILE A 189 -2.09 0.07 4.79
N TRP A 190 -2.65 -0.53 5.82
CA TRP A 190 -2.37 -0.23 7.23
C TRP A 190 -1.56 -1.38 7.84
N PHE A 191 -0.51 -1.07 8.61
CA PHE A 191 0.43 -2.05 9.19
C PHE A 191 0.20 -2.33 10.68
N ASN A 192 -0.91 -1.85 11.25
CA ASN A 192 -1.36 -2.02 12.64
C ASN A 192 -1.05 -3.40 13.25
#